data_AF-A0A382FDH6-F1
#
_entry.id   AF-A0A382FDH6-F1
#
_cell.length_a   1.000
_cell.length_b   1.000
_cell.length_c   1.000
_cell.angle_alpha   90.00
_cell.angle_beta   90.00
_cell.angle_gamma   90.00
#
_symmetry.space_group_name_H-M   'P 1'
#
loop_
_entity.id
_entity.type
_entity.pdbx_description
1 polymer ?
#
loop_
_entity_poly.entity_id
_entity_poly.type
_entity_poly.pdbx_seq_one_letter_code
_entity_poly.pdbx_strand_id
1 'polypeptide(L)'
;EFHIPVLLGKYANATSYFNAVDFQNLLFDNNPDGSMKEYYAEISYGNFLIDGVAGGWYQSTYTMEQAEQNTRGYVAEVVQLADPDYDFSQYDNDGPDNVPNSGDDDGFVDGIIVVYSGCGAEVNEGNNNIWPHQSSLNNDQYQTNDPSANGGYVIVNTYAVCPELSGGGNCLTDQIRPIGVYAHEFGHVLGLPDLYDRDDSSAGIGSWCLMASGSHNGGLGTIPAHMSAWCKMQMNWLDPEVLTNDAVDFTFPPIANNDFALQIWEDDYNWSRYFIIENRKSFGFDSALPGYGLMVYHIDENKAWGMNRWNGGSVNDDETHKLVDLEEADGNDDLDNDQNGGDDGDPYPGSSNNVEFSGNSYPNSNRYNGNSSGISLTNINDQDSVVVANITIRPDQGYAIVYDEQGISGLSYGYSDPAIDTWGGVLFTPTTDGYLTEIDIGLVAEQATIGLHFYESFDGSIPEAELLETTVTATTSGWVSVSIDSIAVYENTDFFIAINMNENYLSIDNTGDLDGRTYISSNGVNFNNGL
;
A
#
# COMPACT_ATOMS: atom_id res chain seq x y z
N GLU A 1 14.36 -13.69 7.81
CA GLU A 1 13.60 -14.65 6.96
C GLU A 1 12.26 -14.80 7.64
N PHE A 2 11.20 -14.36 6.97
CA PHE A 2 9.84 -14.38 7.49
C PHE A 2 9.33 -15.82 7.48
N HIS A 3 8.81 -16.30 8.61
CA HIS A 3 8.26 -17.65 8.71
C HIS A 3 6.74 -17.59 8.85
N ILE A 4 6.01 -18.33 8.02
CA ILE A 4 4.54 -18.34 8.06
C ILE A 4 3.98 -19.77 8.21
N PRO A 5 3.05 -20.03 9.15
CA PRO A 5 2.36 -21.30 9.22
C PRO A 5 1.23 -21.36 8.17
N VAL A 6 1.12 -22.51 7.49
CA VAL A 6 0.05 -22.77 6.52
C VAL A 6 -0.84 -23.89 7.05
N LEU A 7 -2.06 -23.55 7.47
CA LEU A 7 -3.00 -24.44 8.12
C LEU A 7 -4.07 -24.91 7.13
N LEU A 8 -4.11 -26.21 6.84
CA LEU A 8 -5.14 -26.78 5.97
C LEU A 8 -6.41 -27.04 6.78
N GLY A 9 -7.51 -26.33 6.51
CA GLY A 9 -8.78 -26.43 7.21
C GLY A 9 -9.90 -26.99 6.33
N LYS A 10 -10.53 -28.10 6.73
CA LYS A 10 -11.61 -28.72 5.94
C LYS A 10 -12.98 -28.37 6.50
N TYR A 11 -13.89 -27.89 5.65
CA TYR A 11 -15.29 -27.67 6.05
C TYR A 11 -15.96 -28.96 6.53
N ALA A 12 -17.02 -28.81 7.33
CA ALA A 12 -17.87 -29.90 7.75
C ALA A 12 -18.41 -30.66 6.53
N ASN A 13 -18.15 -31.97 6.51
CA ASN A 13 -18.56 -32.90 5.44
C ASN A 13 -17.91 -32.66 4.06
N ALA A 14 -16.90 -31.79 3.94
CA ALA A 14 -16.18 -31.61 2.70
C ALA A 14 -15.15 -32.74 2.47
N THR A 15 -14.64 -32.81 1.24
CA THR A 15 -13.51 -33.67 0.87
C THR A 15 -12.40 -32.78 0.34
N SER A 16 -11.15 -33.13 0.65
CA SER A 16 -9.96 -32.53 0.07
C SER A 16 -9.32 -33.50 -0.92
N TYR A 17 -8.59 -32.94 -1.87
CA TYR A 17 -7.95 -33.59 -3.02
C TYR A 17 -6.43 -33.46 -2.97
N PHE A 18 -5.91 -32.43 -2.29
CA PHE A 18 -4.48 -32.21 -2.08
C PHE A 18 -4.13 -32.33 -0.59
N ASN A 19 -2.86 -32.59 -0.30
CA ASN A 19 -2.35 -32.78 1.05
C ASN A 19 -1.28 -31.74 1.40
N ALA A 20 -0.89 -31.65 2.67
CA ALA A 20 0.08 -30.67 3.15
C ALA A 20 1.42 -30.66 2.37
N VAL A 21 1.91 -31.81 1.88
CA VAL A 21 3.13 -31.88 1.07
C VAL A 21 2.94 -31.20 -0.29
N ASP A 22 1.74 -31.24 -0.86
CA ASP A 22 1.45 -30.55 -2.12
C ASP A 22 1.54 -29.02 -1.92
N PHE A 23 0.99 -28.51 -0.82
CA PHE A 23 1.08 -27.07 -0.46
C PHE A 23 2.48 -26.66 -0.01
N GLN A 24 3.22 -27.52 0.71
CA GLN A 24 4.62 -27.26 1.03
C GLN A 24 5.46 -27.09 -0.24
N ASN A 25 5.28 -27.98 -1.23
CA ASN A 25 5.98 -27.87 -2.51
C ASN A 25 5.54 -26.64 -3.31
N LEU A 26 4.24 -26.34 -3.34
CA LEU A 26 3.70 -25.19 -4.03
C LEU A 26 4.28 -23.87 -3.48
N LEU A 27 4.32 -23.72 -2.16
CA LEU A 27 4.62 -22.45 -1.51
C LEU A 27 6.10 -22.27 -1.19
N PHE A 28 6.82 -23.32 -0.78
CA PHE A 28 8.17 -23.14 -0.20
C PHE A 28 9.25 -24.06 -0.77
N ASP A 29 8.88 -25.24 -1.29
CA ASP A 29 9.85 -26.22 -1.79
C ASP A 29 9.82 -26.34 -3.33
N ASN A 30 9.37 -27.48 -3.87
CA ASN A 30 9.58 -27.84 -5.27
C ASN A 30 8.35 -27.60 -6.15
N ASN A 31 8.08 -26.35 -6.53
CA ASN A 31 7.07 -26.02 -7.55
C ASN A 31 7.72 -25.87 -8.94
N PRO A 32 7.30 -26.62 -9.98
CA PRO A 32 7.91 -26.55 -11.31
C PRO A 32 7.90 -25.17 -11.97
N ASP A 33 6.85 -24.38 -11.72
CA ASP A 33 6.68 -23.03 -12.26
C ASP A 33 7.24 -21.93 -11.33
N GLY A 34 7.86 -22.32 -10.21
CA GLY A 34 8.40 -21.43 -9.18
C GLY A 34 7.50 -21.35 -7.94
N SER A 35 8.08 -21.55 -6.77
CA SER A 35 7.37 -21.49 -5.48
C SER A 35 7.11 -20.05 -5.03
N MET A 36 6.20 -19.85 -4.07
CA MET A 36 6.00 -18.52 -3.46
C MET A 36 7.29 -18.00 -2.80
N LYS A 37 8.11 -18.88 -2.23
CA LYS A 37 9.47 -18.58 -1.74
C LYS A 37 10.38 -18.03 -2.83
N GLU A 38 10.42 -18.70 -3.99
CA GLU A 38 11.22 -18.24 -5.13
C GLU A 38 10.69 -16.92 -5.70
N TYR A 39 9.35 -16.76 -5.76
CA TYR A 39 8.70 -15.53 -6.17
C TYR A 39 9.13 -14.33 -5.33
N TYR A 40 8.97 -14.40 -4.01
CA TYR A 40 9.33 -13.29 -3.10
C TYR A 40 10.84 -13.03 -3.09
N ALA A 41 11.67 -14.06 -3.24
CA ALA A 41 13.12 -13.88 -3.39
C ALA A 41 13.49 -13.15 -4.69
N GLU A 42 12.80 -13.44 -5.81
CA GLU A 42 13.03 -12.79 -7.10
C GLU A 42 12.59 -11.32 -7.06
N ILE A 43 11.36 -11.03 -6.64
CA ILE A 43 10.81 -9.66 -6.72
C ILE A 43 11.46 -8.68 -5.74
N SER A 44 12.04 -9.19 -4.64
CA SER A 44 12.72 -8.41 -3.62
C SER A 44 14.24 -8.33 -3.82
N TYR A 45 14.78 -8.88 -4.91
CA TYR A 45 16.23 -8.96 -5.16
C TYR A 45 17.00 -9.71 -4.07
N GLY A 46 16.32 -10.62 -3.36
CA GLY A 46 16.85 -11.35 -2.22
C GLY A 46 16.89 -10.57 -0.91
N ASN A 47 16.33 -9.35 -0.86
CA ASN A 47 16.22 -8.56 0.36
C ASN A 47 15.17 -9.12 1.33
N PHE A 48 14.18 -9.83 0.80
CA PHE A 48 13.14 -10.50 1.59
C PHE A 48 13.10 -12.00 1.25
N LEU A 49 13.07 -12.82 2.30
CA LEU A 49 12.97 -14.27 2.19
C LEU A 49 11.82 -14.73 3.06
N ILE A 50 10.98 -15.60 2.49
CA ILE A 50 9.88 -16.26 3.17
C ILE A 50 10.10 -17.78 3.16
N ASP A 51 9.78 -18.42 4.28
CA ASP A 51 9.64 -19.87 4.40
C ASP A 51 8.44 -20.22 5.29
N GLY A 52 8.09 -21.49 5.37
CA GLY A 52 6.92 -21.90 6.14
C GLY A 52 6.72 -23.41 6.22
N VAL A 53 5.72 -23.79 7.01
CA VAL A 53 5.34 -25.19 7.21
C VAL A 53 3.85 -25.36 6.94
N ALA A 54 3.53 -26.11 5.89
CA ALA A 54 2.18 -26.54 5.59
C ALA A 54 1.81 -27.82 6.34
N GLY A 55 0.61 -27.84 6.93
CA GLY A 55 0.18 -28.93 7.80
C GLY A 55 -1.32 -29.01 8.01
N GLY A 56 -1.73 -30.17 8.54
CA GLY A 56 -3.12 -30.48 8.85
C GLY A 56 -3.87 -31.28 7.79
N TRP A 57 -5.12 -31.53 8.16
CA TRP A 57 -6.35 -31.14 7.48
C TRP A 57 -7.37 -31.06 8.63
N TYR A 58 -7.47 -29.89 9.25
CA TYR A 58 -8.24 -29.70 10.47
C TYR A 58 -9.73 -29.70 10.16
N GLN A 59 -10.45 -30.68 10.72
CA GLN A 59 -11.87 -30.84 10.44
C GLN A 59 -12.69 -29.82 11.24
N SER A 60 -13.08 -28.74 10.57
CA SER A 60 -13.96 -27.70 11.12
C SER A 60 -15.40 -28.20 11.28
N THR A 61 -16.13 -27.59 12.22
CA THR A 61 -17.57 -27.78 12.41
C THR A 61 -18.42 -26.91 11.48
N TYR A 62 -17.83 -25.88 10.87
CA TYR A 62 -18.49 -24.97 9.93
C TYR A 62 -18.70 -25.67 8.59
N THR A 63 -19.92 -25.64 8.06
CA THR A 63 -20.16 -25.91 6.64
C THR A 63 -19.57 -24.80 5.78
N MET A 64 -19.40 -25.04 4.48
CA MET A 64 -18.94 -24.00 3.53
C MET A 64 -19.77 -22.71 3.63
N GLU A 65 -21.10 -22.82 3.66
CA GLU A 65 -22.01 -21.66 3.78
C GLU A 65 -21.84 -20.92 5.12
N GLN A 66 -21.62 -21.64 6.22
CA GLN A 66 -21.39 -21.01 7.52
C GLN A 66 -20.03 -20.33 7.59
N ALA A 67 -19.02 -20.92 6.94
CA ALA A 67 -17.68 -20.37 6.87
C ALA A 67 -17.66 -19.10 6.02
N GLU A 68 -18.36 -19.05 4.89
CA GLU A 68 -18.51 -17.82 4.09
C GLU A 68 -19.20 -16.70 4.88
N GLN A 69 -20.26 -17.01 5.63
CA GLN A 69 -20.96 -16.02 6.47
C GLN A 69 -20.14 -15.55 7.69
N ASN A 70 -19.17 -16.36 8.14
CA ASN A 70 -18.34 -16.07 9.31
C ASN A 70 -16.94 -16.68 9.15
N THR A 71 -16.16 -16.11 8.22
CA THR A 71 -14.82 -16.60 7.91
C THR A 71 -13.89 -16.52 9.12
N ARG A 72 -13.99 -15.45 9.91
CA ARG A 72 -13.21 -15.27 11.14
C ARG A 72 -13.43 -16.40 12.14
N GLY A 73 -14.69 -16.78 12.39
CA GLY A 73 -15.02 -17.90 13.26
C GLY A 73 -14.49 -19.23 12.74
N TYR A 74 -14.57 -19.47 11.43
CA TYR A 74 -14.00 -20.66 10.80
C TYR A 74 -12.47 -20.70 10.95
N VAL A 75 -11.77 -19.60 10.66
CA VAL A 75 -10.31 -19.49 10.80
C VAL A 75 -9.88 -19.68 12.25
N ALA A 76 -10.54 -19.02 13.21
CA ALA A 76 -10.23 -19.17 14.63
C ALA A 76 -10.40 -20.63 15.11
N GLU A 77 -11.42 -21.35 14.62
CA GLU A 77 -11.58 -22.78 14.91
C GLU A 77 -10.45 -23.63 14.29
N VAL A 78 -10.04 -23.33 13.06
CA VAL A 78 -8.91 -24.03 12.42
C VAL A 78 -7.61 -23.82 13.19
N VAL A 79 -7.33 -22.57 13.63
CA VAL A 79 -6.17 -22.25 14.48
C VAL A 79 -6.24 -23.02 15.80
N GLN A 80 -7.39 -23.03 16.47
CA GLN A 80 -7.59 -23.79 17.70
C GLN A 80 -7.31 -25.29 17.52
N LEU A 81 -7.72 -25.87 16.39
CA LEU A 81 -7.48 -27.28 16.08
C LEU A 81 -6.01 -27.56 15.75
N ALA A 82 -5.27 -26.57 15.25
CA ALA A 82 -3.86 -26.64 14.88
C ALA A 82 -2.89 -26.41 16.04
N ASP A 83 -3.30 -25.66 17.06
CA ASP A 83 -2.53 -25.30 18.27
C ASP A 83 -1.81 -26.46 18.99
N PRO A 84 -2.29 -27.72 18.98
CA PRO A 84 -1.51 -28.84 19.51
C PRO A 84 -0.37 -29.34 18.60
N ASP A 85 -0.39 -28.99 17.31
CA ASP A 85 0.54 -29.47 16.28
C ASP A 85 1.59 -28.41 15.87
N TYR A 86 1.31 -27.13 16.12
CA TYR A 86 2.17 -25.99 15.81
C TYR A 86 2.68 -25.34 17.10
N ASP A 87 3.93 -24.86 17.05
CA ASP A 87 4.48 -23.94 18.06
C ASP A 87 4.40 -22.53 17.46
N PHE A 88 3.38 -21.78 17.86
CA PHE A 88 3.11 -20.45 17.31
C PHE A 88 4.13 -19.41 17.73
N SER A 89 4.94 -19.68 18.76
CA SER A 89 6.05 -18.79 19.15
C SER A 89 7.16 -18.67 18.10
N GLN A 90 7.16 -19.54 17.09
CA GLN A 90 8.12 -19.49 15.99
C GLN A 90 7.74 -18.46 14.90
N TYR A 91 6.59 -17.79 15.03
CA TYR A 91 6.02 -16.92 14.00
C TYR A 91 5.65 -15.52 14.51
N ASP A 92 6.17 -15.13 15.68
CA ASP A 92 6.07 -13.81 16.32
C ASP A 92 7.47 -13.21 16.22
N ASN A 93 7.78 -12.50 15.14
CA ASN A 93 9.16 -12.14 14.75
C ASN A 93 9.22 -10.74 14.11
N ASP A 94 8.37 -9.84 14.56
CA ASP A 94 8.27 -8.46 14.10
C ASP A 94 9.24 -7.50 14.83
N GLY A 95 9.96 -8.00 15.83
CA GLY A 95 11.00 -7.30 16.57
C GLY A 95 12.26 -7.00 15.74
N PRO A 96 12.99 -5.90 16.04
CA PRO A 96 14.21 -5.51 15.34
C PRO A 96 15.30 -6.59 15.26
N ASP A 97 15.35 -7.52 16.22
CA ASP A 97 16.40 -8.54 16.26
C ASP A 97 16.17 -9.73 15.30
N ASN A 98 14.97 -9.85 14.72
CA ASN A 98 14.54 -10.96 13.86
C ASN A 98 14.74 -12.34 14.52
N VAL A 99 14.59 -12.42 15.84
CA VAL A 99 14.54 -13.66 16.60
C VAL A 99 13.11 -13.89 17.08
N PRO A 100 12.44 -14.99 16.68
CA PRO A 100 11.06 -15.20 17.06
C PRO A 100 10.86 -15.28 18.59
N ASN A 101 9.79 -14.64 19.07
CA ASN A 101 9.33 -14.60 20.47
C ASN A 101 10.46 -14.20 21.44
N SER A 102 11.08 -13.09 21.12
CA SER A 102 12.06 -12.31 21.87
C SER A 102 11.39 -11.21 22.71
N GLY A 103 12.19 -10.42 23.42
CA GLY A 103 11.64 -9.37 24.30
C GLY A 103 11.19 -8.10 23.57
N ASP A 104 11.47 -8.02 22.27
CA ASP A 104 11.15 -6.89 21.39
C ASP A 104 10.02 -7.17 20.39
N ASP A 105 9.52 -8.40 20.34
CA ASP A 105 8.32 -8.76 19.56
C ASP A 105 7.02 -8.38 20.31
N ASP A 106 5.91 -8.28 19.58
CA ASP A 106 4.64 -7.80 20.12
C ASP A 106 3.77 -8.87 20.81
N GLY A 107 4.11 -10.16 20.67
CA GLY A 107 3.38 -11.29 21.22
C GLY A 107 2.28 -11.83 20.31
N PHE A 108 2.23 -11.39 19.06
CA PHE A 108 1.29 -11.84 18.03
C PHE A 108 2.02 -12.57 16.92
N VAL A 109 1.35 -13.57 16.34
CA VAL A 109 1.86 -14.18 15.10
C VAL A 109 1.77 -13.15 13.97
N ASP A 110 2.89 -12.92 13.27
CA ASP A 110 3.04 -11.96 12.17
C ASP A 110 1.94 -12.13 11.09
N GLY A 111 1.58 -13.39 10.83
CA GLY A 111 0.44 -13.77 10.01
C GLY A 111 0.32 -15.28 9.85
N ILE A 112 -0.84 -15.75 9.40
CA ILE A 112 -1.06 -17.17 9.04
C ILE A 112 -1.71 -17.28 7.67
N ILE A 113 -1.54 -18.40 6.98
CA ILE A 113 -2.34 -18.76 5.80
C ILE A 113 -3.24 -19.93 6.17
N VAL A 114 -4.56 -19.78 5.99
CA VAL A 114 -5.52 -20.88 6.09
C VAL A 114 -5.94 -21.33 4.70
N VAL A 115 -5.65 -22.59 4.36
CA VAL A 115 -6.13 -23.22 3.12
C VAL A 115 -7.47 -23.89 3.39
N TYR A 116 -8.55 -23.41 2.78
CA TYR A 116 -9.87 -24.04 2.90
C TYR A 116 -10.15 -25.03 1.76
N SER A 117 -10.91 -26.09 2.07
CA SER A 117 -11.31 -27.07 1.07
C SER A 117 -12.25 -26.49 0.00
N GLY A 118 -12.00 -26.78 -1.27
CA GLY A 118 -12.76 -26.24 -2.40
C GLY A 118 -12.01 -25.15 -3.17
N CYS A 119 -12.69 -24.55 -4.15
CA CYS A 119 -12.18 -23.43 -4.96
C CYS A 119 -12.78 -22.11 -4.48
N GLY A 120 -12.12 -20.99 -4.78
CA GLY A 120 -12.57 -19.68 -4.30
C GLY A 120 -13.68 -19.06 -5.14
N ALA A 121 -14.34 -18.05 -4.56
CA ALA A 121 -15.47 -17.35 -5.17
C ALA A 121 -15.07 -16.24 -6.15
N GLU A 122 -13.80 -15.86 -6.18
CA GLU A 122 -13.26 -14.77 -7.01
C GLU A 122 -13.19 -15.09 -8.51
N VAL A 123 -13.24 -16.37 -8.88
CA VAL A 123 -13.18 -16.80 -10.28
C VAL A 123 -14.57 -17.23 -10.76
N ASN A 124 -15.22 -16.43 -11.60
CA ASN A 124 -16.55 -16.68 -12.18
C ASN A 124 -17.68 -16.88 -11.14
N GLU A 125 -18.84 -16.28 -11.42
CA GLU A 125 -20.04 -16.52 -10.61
C GLU A 125 -20.42 -18.01 -10.54
N GLY A 126 -20.95 -18.44 -9.39
CA GLY A 126 -21.65 -19.72 -9.27
C GLY A 126 -21.27 -20.60 -8.09
N ASN A 127 -20.36 -20.16 -7.21
CA ASN A 127 -20.13 -20.80 -5.91
C ASN A 127 -20.33 -19.81 -4.76
N ASN A 128 -20.72 -20.34 -3.59
CA ASN A 128 -20.83 -19.57 -2.34
C ASN A 128 -19.69 -19.98 -1.39
N ASN A 129 -18.47 -20.11 -1.93
CA ASN A 129 -17.28 -20.37 -1.12
C ASN A 129 -16.70 -19.04 -0.62
N ILE A 130 -15.67 -19.11 0.22
CA ILE A 130 -14.98 -17.92 0.69
C ILE A 130 -14.29 -17.23 -0.50
N TRP A 131 -14.43 -15.91 -0.62
CA TRP A 131 -13.56 -15.11 -1.48
C TRP A 131 -12.19 -15.00 -0.79
N PRO A 132 -11.06 -15.37 -1.42
CA PRO A 132 -9.73 -15.27 -0.80
C PRO A 132 -9.44 -13.84 -0.34
N HIS A 133 -8.97 -13.69 0.89
CA HIS A 133 -8.69 -12.35 1.43
C HIS A 133 -7.74 -12.43 2.62
N GLN A 134 -7.18 -11.28 2.98
CA GLN A 134 -6.50 -11.03 4.24
C GLN A 134 -7.44 -10.28 5.20
N SER A 135 -7.42 -10.63 6.49
CA SER A 135 -8.10 -9.85 7.53
C SER A 135 -7.51 -10.11 8.90
N SER A 136 -8.09 -9.47 9.91
CA SER A 136 -7.86 -9.78 11.31
C SER A 136 -9.05 -10.52 11.93
N LEU A 137 -8.79 -11.40 12.90
CA LEU A 137 -9.80 -12.09 13.69
C LEU A 137 -10.54 -11.13 14.63
N ASN A 138 -9.94 -10.00 15.01
CA ASN A 138 -10.52 -9.00 15.90
C ASN A 138 -11.00 -9.63 17.22
N ASN A 139 -12.29 -9.54 17.53
CA ASN A 139 -12.87 -10.14 18.74
C ASN A 139 -12.79 -11.68 18.76
N ASP A 140 -12.50 -12.32 17.62
CA ASP A 140 -12.33 -13.77 17.47
C ASP A 140 -10.85 -14.20 17.53
N GLN A 141 -9.93 -13.30 17.90
CA GLN A 141 -8.50 -13.65 18.04
C GLN A 141 -8.30 -14.87 18.95
N TYR A 142 -7.35 -15.73 18.59
CA TYR A 142 -7.10 -16.97 19.32
C TYR A 142 -5.84 -16.84 20.17
N GLN A 143 -5.98 -17.04 21.48
CA GLN A 143 -4.84 -17.15 22.38
C GLN A 143 -4.36 -18.61 22.38
N THR A 144 -3.10 -18.82 21.98
CA THR A 144 -2.47 -20.13 21.88
C THR A 144 -2.10 -20.71 23.25
N ASN A 145 -1.52 -21.91 23.24
CA ASN A 145 -0.88 -22.49 24.44
C ASN A 145 0.64 -22.21 24.52
N ASP A 146 1.19 -21.44 23.59
CA ASP A 146 2.62 -21.14 23.49
C ASP A 146 2.99 -19.87 24.27
N PRO A 147 3.94 -19.93 25.22
CA PRO A 147 4.30 -18.78 26.06
C PRO A 147 4.91 -17.63 25.26
N SER A 148 4.44 -16.40 25.49
CA SER A 148 5.09 -15.18 24.96
C SER A 148 6.24 -14.73 25.87
N ALA A 149 7.33 -14.21 25.30
CA ALA A 149 8.47 -13.66 26.01
C ALA A 149 8.13 -12.40 26.83
N ASN A 150 7.12 -11.65 26.40
CA ASN A 150 6.59 -10.49 27.12
C ASN A 150 5.54 -10.87 28.20
N GLY A 151 5.32 -12.17 28.40
CA GLY A 151 4.44 -12.75 29.40
C GLY A 151 3.03 -12.98 28.88
N GLY A 152 2.41 -14.08 29.33
CA GLY A 152 1.15 -14.55 28.74
C GLY A 152 1.41 -15.60 27.67
N TYR A 153 0.61 -15.60 26.62
CA TYR A 153 0.66 -16.55 25.53
C TYR A 153 0.55 -15.82 24.19
N VAL A 154 1.17 -16.37 23.16
CA VAL A 154 1.15 -15.81 21.80
C VAL A 154 -0.28 -15.77 21.26
N ILE A 155 -0.64 -14.71 20.55
CA ILE A 155 -1.97 -14.48 20.00
C ILE A 155 -1.94 -14.59 18.47
N VAL A 156 -2.91 -15.30 17.89
CA VAL A 156 -3.15 -15.28 16.44
C VAL A 156 -4.29 -14.32 16.15
N ASN A 157 -4.04 -13.33 15.29
CA ASN A 157 -5.04 -12.35 14.89
C ASN A 157 -5.04 -12.10 13.37
N THR A 158 -3.89 -11.86 12.75
CA THR A 158 -3.75 -11.61 11.31
C THR A 158 -3.81 -12.92 10.53
N TYR A 159 -4.65 -13.00 9.50
CA TYR A 159 -4.76 -14.18 8.64
C TYR A 159 -4.97 -13.82 7.17
N ALA A 160 -4.47 -14.67 6.28
CA ALA A 160 -4.90 -14.82 4.91
C ALA A 160 -5.67 -16.14 4.75
N VAL A 161 -6.69 -16.17 3.91
CA VAL A 161 -7.50 -17.37 3.65
C VAL A 161 -7.54 -17.66 2.15
N CYS A 162 -7.08 -18.84 1.74
CA CYS A 162 -6.88 -19.20 0.32
C CYS A 162 -7.51 -20.56 -0.04
N PRO A 163 -7.91 -20.77 -1.31
CA PRO A 163 -8.59 -22.00 -1.71
C PRO A 163 -7.60 -23.14 -1.97
N GLU A 164 -8.04 -24.35 -1.67
CA GLU A 164 -7.34 -25.58 -2.05
C GLU A 164 -7.26 -25.76 -3.58
N LEU A 165 -8.38 -25.51 -4.27
CA LEU A 165 -8.59 -25.88 -5.67
C LEU A 165 -8.58 -24.68 -6.62
N SER A 166 -8.09 -24.93 -7.83
CA SER A 166 -8.35 -24.09 -8.99
C SER A 166 -9.82 -24.14 -9.41
N GLY A 167 -10.18 -23.23 -10.32
CA GLY A 167 -11.54 -23.07 -10.78
C GLY A 167 -12.26 -22.01 -9.97
N GLY A 168 -13.56 -22.17 -9.84
CA GLY A 168 -14.44 -21.08 -9.49
C GLY A 168 -15.88 -21.56 -9.38
N GLY A 169 -16.81 -21.00 -10.15
CA GLY A 169 -18.19 -21.54 -10.23
C GLY A 169 -18.28 -23.07 -10.28
N ASN A 170 -17.34 -23.74 -10.99
CA ASN A 170 -17.03 -25.16 -10.75
C ASN A 170 -15.58 -25.34 -10.28
N CYS A 171 -15.38 -26.12 -9.22
CA CYS A 171 -14.02 -26.45 -8.76
C CYS A 171 -13.36 -27.53 -9.62
N LEU A 172 -12.08 -27.32 -9.94
CA LEU A 172 -11.24 -28.26 -10.67
C LEU A 172 -10.50 -29.15 -9.67
N THR A 173 -11.06 -30.33 -9.38
CA THR A 173 -10.57 -31.22 -8.31
C THR A 173 -9.24 -31.90 -8.61
N ASP A 174 -8.73 -31.77 -9.84
CA ASP A 174 -7.44 -32.28 -10.30
C ASP A 174 -6.37 -31.18 -10.41
N GLN A 175 -6.71 -29.93 -10.03
CA GLN A 175 -5.80 -28.79 -10.09
C GLN A 175 -5.77 -28.05 -8.75
N ILE A 176 -4.59 -28.03 -8.13
CA ILE A 176 -4.33 -27.20 -6.96
C ILE A 176 -4.41 -25.72 -7.36
N ARG A 177 -4.78 -24.84 -6.42
CA ARG A 177 -4.73 -23.39 -6.67
C ARG A 177 -3.26 -22.96 -6.87
N PRO A 178 -2.90 -22.24 -7.96
CA PRO A 178 -1.54 -21.75 -8.18
C PRO A 178 -1.13 -20.67 -7.17
N ILE A 179 0.15 -20.34 -7.16
CA ILE A 179 0.75 -19.44 -6.17
C ILE A 179 0.21 -18.01 -6.20
N GLY A 180 -0.33 -17.54 -7.33
CA GLY A 180 -0.64 -16.11 -7.53
C GLY A 180 -1.58 -15.52 -6.50
N VAL A 181 -2.65 -16.23 -6.12
CA VAL A 181 -3.53 -15.77 -5.01
C VAL A 181 -2.81 -15.81 -3.67
N TYR A 182 -2.06 -16.87 -3.38
CA TYR A 182 -1.29 -16.95 -2.13
C TYR A 182 -0.28 -15.80 -2.01
N ALA A 183 0.39 -15.48 -3.11
CA ALA A 183 1.34 -14.38 -3.18
C ALA A 183 0.64 -13.03 -2.99
N HIS A 184 -0.51 -12.82 -3.64
CA HIS A 184 -1.33 -11.61 -3.48
C HIS A 184 -1.80 -11.41 -2.04
N GLU A 185 -2.42 -12.43 -1.43
CA GLU A 185 -2.88 -12.34 -0.04
C GLU A 185 -1.73 -12.13 0.95
N PHE A 186 -0.57 -12.73 0.68
CA PHE A 186 0.62 -12.47 1.48
C PHE A 186 1.13 -11.02 1.31
N GLY A 187 0.92 -10.39 0.16
CA GLY A 187 1.19 -8.96 -0.05
C GLY A 187 0.40 -8.07 0.93
N HIS A 188 -0.85 -8.41 1.23
CA HIS A 188 -1.63 -7.72 2.27
C HIS A 188 -1.14 -8.02 3.69
N VAL A 189 -0.59 -9.22 3.95
CA VAL A 189 0.08 -9.51 5.23
C VAL A 189 1.29 -8.61 5.42
N LEU A 190 2.02 -8.30 4.34
CA LEU A 190 3.09 -7.29 4.34
C LEU A 190 2.58 -5.84 4.37
N GLY A 191 1.26 -5.65 4.28
CA GLY A 191 0.59 -4.37 4.43
C GLY A 191 0.27 -3.65 3.13
N LEU A 192 0.50 -4.22 1.94
CA LEU A 192 0.17 -3.53 0.68
C LEU A 192 -1.35 -3.48 0.41
N PRO A 193 -1.88 -2.41 -0.20
CA PRO A 193 -3.28 -2.35 -0.65
C PRO A 193 -3.54 -3.21 -1.89
N ASP A 194 -4.82 -3.43 -2.18
CA ASP A 194 -5.29 -3.73 -3.52
C ASP A 194 -5.07 -2.54 -4.46
N LEU A 195 -4.56 -2.83 -5.65
CA LEU A 195 -4.36 -1.88 -6.74
C LEU A 195 -5.24 -2.18 -7.97
N TYR A 196 -6.13 -3.17 -7.86
CA TYR A 196 -7.31 -3.29 -8.70
C TYR A 196 -8.47 -2.48 -8.09
N ASP A 197 -9.49 -2.17 -8.89
CA ASP A 197 -10.71 -1.55 -8.41
C ASP A 197 -11.68 -2.61 -7.87
N ARG A 198 -12.14 -2.41 -6.64
CA ARG A 198 -12.93 -3.38 -5.90
C ARG A 198 -14.44 -3.23 -6.12
N ASP A 199 -14.88 -2.22 -6.87
CA ASP A 199 -16.29 -2.04 -7.24
C ASP A 199 -16.63 -2.48 -8.68
N ASP A 200 -15.65 -3.06 -9.37
CA ASP A 200 -15.71 -3.61 -10.73
C ASP A 200 -16.02 -2.54 -11.81
N SER A 201 -15.70 -1.26 -11.59
CA SER A 201 -15.86 -0.21 -12.60
C SER A 201 -14.64 -0.02 -13.51
N SER A 202 -13.47 -0.43 -13.04
CA SER A 202 -12.19 -0.43 -13.77
C SER A 202 -11.33 -1.64 -13.40
N ALA A 203 -10.16 -1.79 -14.05
CA ALA A 203 -9.20 -2.84 -13.75
C ALA A 203 -8.06 -2.38 -12.81
N GLY A 204 -8.09 -1.14 -12.32
CA GLY A 204 -6.97 -0.50 -11.63
C GLY A 204 -5.69 -0.57 -12.48
N ILE A 205 -4.60 -1.14 -11.97
CA ILE A 205 -3.37 -1.35 -12.76
C ILE A 205 -3.25 -2.75 -13.41
N GLY A 206 -4.34 -3.53 -13.38
CA GLY A 206 -4.50 -4.74 -14.19
C GLY A 206 -3.41 -5.82 -14.01
N SER A 207 -3.06 -6.46 -15.12
CA SER A 207 -2.16 -7.61 -15.20
C SER A 207 -0.69 -7.25 -14.94
N TRP A 208 -0.40 -5.96 -14.68
CA TRP A 208 0.95 -5.42 -14.52
C TRP A 208 1.48 -5.49 -13.09
N CYS A 209 0.63 -5.77 -12.11
CA CYS A 209 1.04 -5.84 -10.70
C CYS A 209 0.39 -7.03 -9.97
N LEU A 210 1.16 -7.68 -9.08
CA LEU A 210 0.63 -8.71 -8.17
C LEU A 210 -0.56 -8.22 -7.35
N MET A 211 -0.51 -6.98 -6.86
CA MET A 211 -1.57 -6.39 -6.04
C MET A 211 -2.80 -5.99 -6.87
N ALA A 212 -2.81 -6.28 -8.16
CA ALA A 212 -3.94 -6.13 -9.07
C ALA A 212 -4.28 -7.50 -9.70
N SER A 213 -4.83 -7.53 -10.92
CA SER A 213 -5.17 -8.78 -11.60
C SER A 213 -3.94 -9.56 -12.10
N GLY A 214 -2.73 -9.00 -11.98
CA GLY A 214 -1.47 -9.70 -12.27
C GLY A 214 -1.22 -10.93 -11.41
N SER A 215 -1.93 -11.08 -10.29
CA SER A 215 -1.99 -12.33 -9.50
C SER A 215 -2.55 -13.53 -10.29
N HIS A 216 -3.26 -13.30 -11.41
CA HIS A 216 -3.85 -14.36 -12.23
C HIS A 216 -3.04 -14.71 -13.49
N ASN A 217 -1.89 -14.08 -13.70
CA ASN A 217 -1.03 -14.31 -14.87
C ASN A 217 -0.51 -15.76 -14.95
N GLY A 218 -0.07 -16.17 -16.15
CA GLY A 218 0.38 -17.54 -16.43
C GLY A 218 -0.75 -18.58 -16.51
N GLY A 219 -2.01 -18.13 -16.41
CA GLY A 219 -3.18 -18.99 -16.35
C GLY A 219 -3.53 -19.35 -14.92
N LEU A 220 -4.52 -18.65 -14.35
CA LEU A 220 -4.97 -18.79 -12.96
C LEU A 220 -3.89 -18.50 -11.89
N GLY A 221 -2.80 -17.81 -12.24
CA GLY A 221 -1.77 -17.38 -11.29
C GLY A 221 -0.58 -18.32 -11.12
N THR A 222 -0.24 -19.13 -12.14
CA THR A 222 0.98 -19.97 -12.09
C THR A 222 2.26 -19.14 -12.17
N ILE A 223 2.21 -18.03 -12.90
CA ILE A 223 3.32 -17.09 -13.08
C ILE A 223 2.75 -15.69 -12.85
N PRO A 224 2.52 -15.30 -11.58
CA PRO A 224 1.98 -13.98 -11.26
C PRO A 224 2.97 -12.88 -11.62
N ALA A 225 2.46 -11.68 -11.97
CA ALA A 225 3.30 -10.52 -12.25
C ALA A 225 4.20 -10.16 -11.05
N HIS A 226 5.33 -9.51 -11.32
CA HIS A 226 6.02 -8.74 -10.28
C HIS A 226 5.08 -7.68 -9.68
N MET A 227 5.33 -7.32 -8.43
CA MET A 227 4.85 -6.06 -7.86
C MET A 227 5.39 -4.87 -8.65
N SER A 228 4.59 -3.81 -8.80
CA SER A 228 5.02 -2.55 -9.42
C SER A 228 6.16 -1.91 -8.62
N ALA A 229 6.93 -1.01 -9.25
CA ALA A 229 7.97 -0.26 -8.57
C ALA A 229 7.46 0.50 -7.35
N TRP A 230 6.22 1.00 -7.37
CA TRP A 230 5.58 1.60 -6.20
C TRP A 230 5.48 0.60 -5.05
N CYS A 231 4.88 -0.58 -5.25
CA CYS A 231 4.80 -1.61 -4.21
C CYS A 231 6.18 -1.99 -3.65
N LYS A 232 7.18 -2.15 -4.54
CA LYS A 232 8.55 -2.49 -4.12
C LYS A 232 9.23 -1.37 -3.33
N MET A 233 8.95 -0.11 -3.65
CA MET A 233 9.40 1.06 -2.87
C MET A 233 8.77 1.05 -1.47
N GLN A 234 7.46 0.78 -1.36
CA GLN A 234 6.78 0.69 -0.06
C GLN A 234 7.34 -0.43 0.83
N MET A 235 7.78 -1.53 0.22
CA MET A 235 8.45 -2.63 0.94
C MET A 235 9.94 -2.40 1.20
N ASN A 236 10.48 -1.24 0.80
CA ASN A 236 11.90 -0.92 0.86
C ASN A 236 12.80 -1.97 0.17
N TRP A 237 12.29 -2.60 -0.90
CA TRP A 237 13.05 -3.55 -1.72
C TRP A 237 13.80 -2.85 -2.85
N LEU A 238 13.38 -1.65 -3.22
CA LEU A 238 14.10 -0.72 -4.08
C LEU A 238 13.91 0.71 -3.56
N ASP A 239 14.91 1.55 -3.83
CA ASP A 239 14.86 2.99 -3.58
C ASP A 239 14.92 3.69 -4.96
N PRO A 240 13.85 4.33 -5.44
CA PRO A 240 13.84 4.93 -6.77
C PRO A 240 14.88 6.05 -6.92
N GLU A 241 15.52 6.12 -8.08
CA GLU A 241 16.38 7.28 -8.38
C GLU A 241 15.51 8.51 -8.60
N VAL A 242 15.66 9.52 -7.74
CA VAL A 242 14.98 10.81 -7.91
C VAL A 242 15.74 11.66 -8.93
N LEU A 243 15.10 11.97 -10.04
CA LEU A 243 15.71 12.80 -11.08
C LEU A 243 15.67 14.29 -10.70
N THR A 244 16.83 14.93 -10.64
CA THR A 244 16.97 16.34 -10.22
C THR A 244 17.34 17.32 -11.35
N ASN A 245 17.64 16.81 -12.55
CA ASN A 245 17.94 17.60 -13.74
C ASN A 245 17.46 16.89 -15.01
N ASP A 246 17.22 17.65 -16.08
CA ASP A 246 16.96 17.09 -17.40
C ASP A 246 18.05 16.08 -17.82
N ALA A 247 17.62 15.01 -18.48
CA ALA A 247 18.50 13.95 -18.94
C ALA A 247 18.28 13.66 -20.43
N VAL A 248 19.36 13.29 -21.12
CA VAL A 248 19.33 12.85 -22.52
C VAL A 248 19.91 11.46 -22.58
N ASP A 249 19.27 10.58 -23.36
CA ASP A 249 19.62 9.16 -23.46
C ASP A 249 19.69 8.46 -22.08
N PHE A 250 18.76 8.79 -21.17
CA PHE A 250 18.64 8.15 -19.87
C PHE A 250 18.24 6.68 -20.05
N THR A 251 18.90 5.78 -19.33
CA THR A 251 18.76 4.33 -19.52
C THR A 251 17.94 3.71 -18.39
N PHE A 252 16.93 2.93 -18.77
CA PHE A 252 16.06 2.18 -17.87
C PHE A 252 16.37 0.68 -18.01
N PRO A 253 17.16 0.09 -17.09
CA PRO A 253 17.34 -1.35 -17.04
C PRO A 253 16.04 -2.06 -16.57
N PRO A 254 15.83 -3.34 -16.93
CA PRO A 254 14.62 -4.05 -16.58
C PRO A 254 14.53 -4.31 -15.08
N ILE A 255 13.41 -3.92 -14.48
CA ILE A 255 13.20 -3.98 -13.02
C ILE A 255 13.20 -5.43 -12.49
N ALA A 256 12.87 -6.42 -13.32
CA ALA A 256 12.81 -7.81 -12.88
C ALA A 256 14.18 -8.39 -12.45
N ASN A 257 15.31 -7.77 -12.83
CA ASN A 257 16.64 -8.15 -12.36
C ASN A 257 17.57 -6.97 -12.04
N ASN A 258 17.02 -5.76 -11.92
CA ASN A 258 17.71 -4.58 -11.43
C ASN A 258 16.80 -3.88 -10.42
N ASP A 259 17.35 -3.50 -9.27
CA ASP A 259 16.70 -2.71 -8.21
C ASP A 259 16.58 -1.24 -8.62
N PHE A 260 16.00 -0.99 -9.79
CA PHE A 260 15.96 0.31 -10.42
C PHE A 260 14.55 0.70 -10.88
N ALA A 261 14.12 1.87 -10.42
CA ALA A 261 13.04 2.66 -10.97
C ALA A 261 13.45 4.13 -10.92
N LEU A 262 12.84 4.98 -11.75
CA LEU A 262 13.06 6.43 -11.72
C LEU A 262 11.83 7.12 -11.14
N GLN A 263 12.04 8.03 -10.19
CA GLN A 263 11.00 8.91 -9.68
C GLN A 263 11.19 10.33 -10.23
N ILE A 264 10.08 10.93 -10.68
CA ILE A 264 10.02 12.33 -11.12
C ILE A 264 8.88 13.03 -10.37
N TRP A 265 9.22 14.00 -9.52
CA TRP A 265 8.23 14.78 -8.79
C TRP A 265 7.33 15.60 -9.71
N GLU A 266 6.02 15.51 -9.48
CA GLU A 266 4.96 16.21 -10.23
C GLU A 266 4.48 17.47 -9.48
N ASP A 267 4.48 17.43 -8.16
CA ASP A 267 4.14 18.56 -7.31
C ASP A 267 5.28 19.59 -7.19
N ASP A 268 4.97 20.75 -6.57
CA ASP A 268 5.90 21.88 -6.51
C ASP A 268 6.94 21.75 -5.39
N TYR A 269 6.71 20.85 -4.43
CA TYR A 269 7.46 20.76 -3.17
C TYR A 269 7.99 19.35 -2.86
N ASN A 270 7.96 18.46 -3.86
CA ASN A 270 8.47 17.10 -3.83
C ASN A 270 7.94 16.29 -2.64
N TRP A 271 6.61 16.18 -2.51
CA TRP A 271 5.98 15.62 -1.32
C TRP A 271 5.14 14.36 -1.58
N SER A 272 4.06 14.47 -2.35
CA SER A 272 3.03 13.43 -2.41
C SER A 272 2.69 12.98 -3.81
N ARG A 273 3.05 13.75 -4.86
CA ARG A 273 2.67 13.43 -6.24
C ARG A 273 3.88 13.37 -7.15
N TYR A 274 4.00 12.26 -7.86
CA TYR A 274 5.16 11.97 -8.70
C TYR A 274 4.83 10.89 -9.72
N PHE A 275 5.69 10.76 -10.73
CA PHE A 275 5.70 9.61 -11.62
C PHE A 275 6.77 8.62 -11.17
N ILE A 276 6.45 7.32 -11.14
CA ILE A 276 7.45 6.24 -11.09
C ILE A 276 7.52 5.58 -12.45
N ILE A 277 8.74 5.43 -12.96
CA ILE A 277 9.00 4.86 -14.28
C ILE A 277 9.86 3.62 -14.12
N GLU A 278 9.40 2.50 -14.67
CA GLU A 278 10.11 1.22 -14.65
C GLU A 278 10.14 0.60 -16.06
N ASN A 279 11.14 -0.24 -16.34
CA ASN A 279 11.18 -1.01 -17.58
C ASN A 279 10.81 -2.48 -17.28
N ARG A 280 9.76 -2.99 -17.93
CA ARG A 280 9.26 -4.35 -17.80
C ARG A 280 9.65 -5.18 -19.03
N LYS A 281 10.12 -6.40 -18.77
CA LYS A 281 10.57 -7.36 -19.80
C LYS A 281 10.12 -8.76 -19.43
N SER A 282 9.81 -9.57 -20.44
CA SER A 282 9.24 -10.92 -20.27
C SER A 282 10.30 -11.95 -19.87
N PHE A 283 10.71 -11.97 -18.61
CA PHE A 283 11.51 -13.04 -18.02
C PHE A 283 11.18 -13.24 -16.53
N GLY A 284 11.53 -14.40 -15.99
CA GLY A 284 11.17 -14.76 -14.61
C GLY A 284 9.65 -14.79 -14.42
N PHE A 285 9.18 -14.26 -13.30
CA PHE A 285 7.75 -14.13 -13.01
C PHE A 285 7.02 -13.07 -13.86
N ASP A 286 7.75 -12.19 -14.54
CA ASP A 286 7.18 -11.29 -15.55
C ASP A 286 7.04 -11.93 -16.95
N SER A 287 7.38 -13.22 -17.12
CA SER A 287 7.30 -13.89 -18.42
C SER A 287 5.88 -14.04 -18.98
N ALA A 288 4.85 -13.85 -18.15
CA ALA A 288 3.43 -13.92 -18.51
C ALA A 288 2.73 -12.55 -18.60
N LEU A 289 3.49 -11.44 -18.53
CA LEU A 289 2.93 -10.10 -18.77
C LEU A 289 2.33 -9.97 -20.18
N PRO A 290 1.32 -9.10 -20.37
CA PRO A 290 0.67 -8.92 -21.66
C PRO A 290 1.57 -8.23 -22.70
N GLY A 291 2.54 -7.42 -22.25
CA GLY A 291 3.51 -6.73 -23.10
C GLY A 291 4.84 -6.46 -22.40
N TYR A 292 5.69 -5.65 -23.03
CA TYR A 292 6.97 -5.21 -22.48
C TYR A 292 7.33 -3.81 -22.97
N GLY A 293 8.10 -3.09 -22.15
CA GLY A 293 8.47 -1.70 -22.42
C GLY A 293 8.58 -0.90 -21.12
N LEU A 294 8.58 0.41 -21.28
CA LEU A 294 8.62 1.36 -20.19
C LEU A 294 7.20 1.61 -19.66
N MET A 295 6.98 1.38 -18.38
CA MET A 295 5.74 1.70 -17.68
C MET A 295 5.91 3.07 -17.03
N VAL A 296 4.88 3.90 -17.08
CA VAL A 296 4.82 5.19 -16.40
C VAL A 296 3.64 5.15 -15.46
N TYR A 297 3.91 5.12 -14.15
CA TYR A 297 2.88 5.18 -13.12
C TYR A 297 2.73 6.60 -12.62
N HIS A 298 1.52 7.14 -12.57
CA HIS A 298 1.19 8.40 -11.88
C HIS A 298 0.77 8.06 -10.45
N ILE A 299 1.53 8.57 -9.48
CA ILE A 299 1.31 8.33 -8.06
C ILE A 299 0.76 9.58 -7.39
N ASP A 300 -0.30 9.41 -6.60
CA ASP A 300 -0.80 10.42 -5.66
C ASP A 300 -0.98 9.81 -4.28
N GLU A 301 0.07 9.95 -3.46
CA GLU A 301 0.11 9.39 -2.12
C GLU A 301 -1.11 9.83 -1.30
N ASN A 302 -1.64 11.04 -1.51
CA ASN A 302 -2.80 11.57 -0.77
C ASN A 302 -4.05 10.69 -0.83
N LYS A 303 -4.12 9.75 -1.78
CA LYS A 303 -5.22 8.79 -1.91
C LYS A 303 -5.20 7.67 -0.88
N ALA A 304 -4.04 7.36 -0.31
CA ALA A 304 -3.87 6.31 0.71
C ALA A 304 -4.34 6.71 2.13
N TRP A 305 -4.85 7.94 2.29
CA TRP A 305 -5.05 8.59 3.59
C TRP A 305 -6.55 8.60 3.94
N GLY A 306 -6.86 8.72 5.22
CA GLY A 306 -8.22 8.91 5.76
C GLY A 306 -9.06 7.64 5.78
N MET A 307 -10.23 7.68 5.12
CA MET A 307 -11.13 6.52 5.01
C MET A 307 -10.62 5.48 4.01
N ASN A 308 -9.71 5.86 3.12
CA ASN A 308 -9.10 5.00 2.11
C ASN A 308 -7.86 4.26 2.66
N ARG A 309 -7.84 3.89 3.94
CA ARG A 309 -6.64 3.40 4.64
C ARG A 309 -5.85 2.33 3.85
N TRP A 310 -4.54 2.51 3.86
CA TRP A 310 -3.48 1.66 3.28
C TRP A 310 -3.73 0.15 3.13
N ASN A 311 -4.21 -0.58 4.15
CA ASN A 311 -4.34 -2.05 4.10
C ASN A 311 -5.79 -2.57 3.87
N GLY A 312 -6.75 -1.71 3.52
CA GLY A 312 -8.13 -2.15 3.29
C GLY A 312 -9.05 -1.13 2.61
N GLY A 313 -8.45 -0.05 2.11
CA GLY A 313 -9.14 1.10 1.56
C GLY A 313 -9.35 1.02 0.04
N SER A 314 -10.20 1.90 -0.44
CA SER A 314 -10.57 2.11 -1.84
C SER A 314 -9.54 2.97 -2.58
N VAL A 315 -8.25 2.71 -2.36
CA VAL A 315 -7.17 3.60 -2.82
C VAL A 315 -7.11 3.72 -4.33
N ASN A 316 -7.56 2.68 -5.04
CA ASN A 316 -7.58 2.59 -6.50
C ASN A 316 -9.00 2.43 -7.09
N ASP A 317 -10.06 2.55 -6.28
CA ASP A 317 -11.45 2.36 -6.75
C ASP A 317 -12.00 3.62 -7.51
N ASP A 318 -11.33 4.78 -7.42
CA ASP A 318 -11.70 5.98 -8.19
C ASP A 318 -10.90 6.01 -9.50
N GLU A 319 -11.53 5.53 -10.57
CA GLU A 319 -10.93 5.39 -11.90
C GLU A 319 -10.42 6.73 -12.45
N THR A 320 -10.99 7.85 -11.98
CA THR A 320 -10.60 9.20 -12.41
C THR A 320 -9.42 9.79 -11.64
N HIS A 321 -9.05 9.20 -10.50
CA HIS A 321 -7.97 9.69 -9.64
C HIS A 321 -7.53 8.62 -8.62
N LYS A 322 -6.63 7.73 -9.06
CA LYS A 322 -6.12 6.58 -8.29
C LYS A 322 -4.91 6.94 -7.42
N LEU A 323 -4.57 6.09 -6.44
CA LEU A 323 -3.29 6.15 -5.72
C LEU A 323 -2.12 5.77 -6.64
N VAL A 324 -2.28 4.65 -7.35
CA VAL A 324 -1.34 4.19 -8.38
C VAL A 324 -2.11 4.07 -9.69
N ASP A 325 -1.77 4.91 -10.65
CA ASP A 325 -2.39 4.93 -11.97
C ASP A 325 -1.37 4.53 -13.03
N LEU A 326 -1.77 3.75 -14.04
CA LEU A 326 -0.90 3.40 -15.15
C LEU A 326 -1.26 4.23 -16.38
N GLU A 327 -0.31 5.01 -16.88
CA GLU A 327 -0.49 5.81 -18.10
C GLU A 327 -0.35 4.91 -19.34
N GLU A 328 -1.47 4.37 -19.83
CA GLU A 328 -1.53 3.43 -20.98
C GLU A 328 -1.04 4.10 -22.28
N ALA A 329 0.12 3.68 -22.80
CA ALA A 329 0.81 4.38 -23.88
C ALA A 329 0.02 4.53 -25.19
N ASP A 330 -0.96 3.67 -25.43
CA ASP A 330 -1.81 3.73 -26.62
C ASP A 330 -3.00 4.71 -26.49
N GLY A 331 -3.32 5.13 -25.27
CA GLY A 331 -4.42 6.03 -24.95
C GLY A 331 -5.80 5.42 -25.20
N ASN A 332 -5.94 4.09 -25.05
CA ASN A 332 -7.26 3.44 -25.12
C ASN A 332 -8.05 3.56 -23.82
N ASP A 333 -7.39 3.82 -22.69
CA ASP A 333 -7.98 3.83 -21.35
C ASP A 333 -8.69 2.48 -21.05
N ASP A 334 -8.10 1.36 -21.48
CA ASP A 334 -8.74 0.05 -21.41
C ASP A 334 -8.86 -0.42 -19.95
N LEU A 335 -7.89 -0.07 -19.10
CA LEU A 335 -7.93 -0.33 -17.66
C LEU A 335 -9.02 0.49 -16.98
N ASP A 336 -9.15 1.78 -17.31
CA ASP A 336 -10.12 2.69 -16.68
C ASP A 336 -11.56 2.40 -17.07
N ASN A 337 -11.76 1.85 -18.27
CA ASN A 337 -13.09 1.55 -18.79
C ASN A 337 -13.48 0.07 -18.65
N ASP A 338 -12.73 -0.73 -17.87
CA ASP A 338 -12.91 -2.18 -17.71
C ASP A 338 -13.09 -2.91 -19.05
N GLN A 339 -12.26 -2.56 -20.05
CA GLN A 339 -12.29 -3.20 -21.36
C GLN A 339 -11.41 -4.46 -21.38
N ASN A 340 -10.24 -4.38 -20.76
CA ASN A 340 -9.33 -5.50 -20.58
C ASN A 340 -8.38 -5.27 -19.38
N GLY A 341 -7.62 -6.30 -19.00
CA GLY A 341 -6.70 -6.25 -17.86
C GLY A 341 -5.28 -5.77 -18.21
N GLY A 342 -5.10 -5.05 -19.31
CA GLY A 342 -3.84 -4.62 -19.90
C GLY A 342 -3.43 -5.43 -21.15
N ASP A 343 -2.78 -4.77 -22.10
CA ASP A 343 -2.33 -5.35 -23.35
C ASP A 343 -0.91 -4.89 -23.81
N ASP A 344 -0.47 -5.26 -25.01
CA ASP A 344 0.88 -4.91 -25.47
C ASP A 344 1.03 -3.45 -25.93
N GLY A 345 -0.06 -2.69 -25.93
CA GLY A 345 -0.15 -1.26 -26.23
C GLY A 345 0.14 -0.34 -25.05
N ASP A 346 -0.07 -0.81 -23.81
CA ASP A 346 0.10 -0.02 -22.58
C ASP A 346 1.55 0.44 -22.31
N PRO A 347 2.61 -0.38 -22.55
CA PRO A 347 3.98 0.06 -22.32
C PRO A 347 4.51 1.00 -23.42
N TYR A 348 5.45 1.87 -23.09
CA TYR A 348 6.17 2.69 -24.07
C TYR A 348 7.46 2.01 -24.57
N PRO A 349 7.73 1.91 -25.89
CA PRO A 349 6.82 2.27 -26.98
C PRO A 349 5.79 1.19 -27.29
N GLY A 350 5.94 -0.03 -26.76
CA GLY A 350 4.95 -1.11 -26.89
C GLY A 350 4.58 -1.43 -28.34
N SER A 351 3.40 -2.02 -28.54
CA SER A 351 2.82 -2.28 -29.85
C SER A 351 2.23 -1.01 -30.49
N SER A 352 1.88 -0.02 -29.68
CA SER A 352 1.37 1.30 -30.09
C SER A 352 2.43 2.17 -30.78
N ASN A 353 3.71 1.85 -30.58
CA ASN A 353 4.87 2.63 -31.01
C ASN A 353 4.86 4.08 -30.47
N ASN A 354 4.24 4.33 -29.32
CA ASN A 354 4.23 5.66 -28.72
C ASN A 354 5.60 5.96 -28.10
N VAL A 355 6.29 6.99 -28.60
CA VAL A 355 7.64 7.35 -28.15
C VAL A 355 7.66 8.64 -27.31
N GLU A 356 6.49 9.11 -26.87
CA GLU A 356 6.29 10.36 -26.16
C GLU A 356 5.23 10.28 -25.06
N PHE A 357 5.62 10.66 -23.85
CA PHE A 357 4.72 11.02 -22.75
C PHE A 357 5.03 12.46 -22.34
N SER A 358 4.11 13.39 -22.56
CA SER A 358 4.31 14.81 -22.32
C SER A 358 2.99 15.51 -22.01
N GLY A 359 3.04 16.78 -21.61
CA GLY A 359 1.83 17.57 -21.42
C GLY A 359 0.99 17.80 -22.70
N ASN A 360 1.49 17.38 -23.88
CA ASN A 360 0.79 17.49 -25.16
C ASN A 360 0.45 16.14 -25.81
N SER A 361 0.80 15.01 -25.20
CA SER A 361 0.45 13.66 -25.69
C SER A 361 -0.92 13.21 -25.16
N TYR A 362 -1.31 11.98 -25.49
CA TYR A 362 -2.34 11.24 -24.77
C TYR A 362 -1.87 9.78 -24.61
N PRO A 363 -1.82 9.24 -23.39
CA PRO A 363 -2.06 9.93 -22.12
C PRO A 363 -0.97 10.99 -21.86
N ASN A 364 -1.15 11.83 -20.85
CA ASN A 364 -0.41 13.09 -20.74
C ASN A 364 0.09 13.36 -19.33
N SER A 365 1.24 14.00 -19.22
CA SER A 365 1.88 14.26 -17.93
C SER A 365 1.28 15.43 -17.14
N ASN A 366 0.15 16.01 -17.53
CA ASN A 366 -0.39 17.17 -16.82
C ASN A 366 -0.97 16.75 -15.45
N ARG A 367 -1.08 17.71 -14.54
CA ARG A 367 -1.68 17.48 -13.23
C ARG A 367 -3.17 17.12 -13.37
N TYR A 368 -3.74 16.43 -12.38
CA TYR A 368 -5.19 16.14 -12.31
C TYR A 368 -6.09 17.38 -12.45
N ASN A 369 -5.60 18.58 -12.07
CA ASN A 369 -6.33 19.84 -12.27
C ASN A 369 -6.17 20.47 -13.67
N GLY A 370 -5.52 19.77 -14.61
CA GLY A 370 -5.25 20.18 -15.98
C GLY A 370 -4.08 21.14 -16.17
N ASN A 371 -3.38 21.54 -15.09
CA ASN A 371 -2.20 22.39 -15.20
C ASN A 371 -1.00 21.60 -15.73
N SER A 372 -0.15 22.27 -16.50
CA SER A 372 1.06 21.64 -16.99
C SER A 372 2.03 21.31 -15.87
N SER A 373 2.50 20.07 -15.83
CA SER A 373 3.61 19.65 -14.94
C SER A 373 4.96 20.11 -15.47
N GLY A 374 5.12 20.30 -16.78
CA GLY A 374 6.42 20.54 -17.43
C GLY A 374 7.29 19.30 -17.58
N ILE A 375 6.80 18.13 -17.20
CA ILE A 375 7.50 16.85 -17.31
C ILE A 375 7.32 16.30 -18.73
N SER A 376 8.34 15.61 -19.26
CA SER A 376 8.17 14.80 -20.46
C SER A 376 9.21 13.70 -20.59
N LEU A 377 8.80 12.58 -21.18
CA LEU A 377 9.65 11.53 -21.72
C LEU A 377 9.50 11.54 -23.24
N THR A 378 10.60 11.66 -23.96
CA THR A 378 10.61 11.72 -25.43
C THR A 378 11.70 10.85 -26.02
N ASN A 379 11.58 10.51 -27.30
CA ASN A 379 12.50 9.59 -27.98
C ASN A 379 12.65 8.25 -27.25
N ILE A 380 11.55 7.77 -26.65
CA ILE A 380 11.53 6.48 -25.95
C ILE A 380 11.86 5.39 -26.98
N ASN A 381 12.92 4.64 -26.72
CA ASN A 381 13.48 3.68 -27.64
C ASN A 381 13.87 2.40 -26.92
N ASP A 382 13.17 1.31 -27.22
CA ASP A 382 13.49 -0.02 -26.72
C ASP A 382 14.71 -0.60 -27.44
N GLN A 383 15.79 -0.86 -26.71
CA GLN A 383 17.06 -1.41 -27.20
C GLN A 383 17.25 -2.88 -26.82
N ASP A 384 16.16 -3.65 -26.80
CA ASP A 384 16.02 -5.05 -26.38
C ASP A 384 16.30 -5.28 -24.88
N SER A 385 17.50 -4.93 -24.44
CA SER A 385 18.00 -5.15 -23.07
C SER A 385 17.65 -4.03 -22.09
N VAL A 386 17.42 -2.82 -22.60
CA VAL A 386 17.11 -1.61 -21.83
C VAL A 386 16.20 -0.73 -22.67
N VAL A 387 15.46 0.17 -22.02
CA VAL A 387 14.79 1.28 -22.71
C VAL A 387 15.62 2.55 -22.50
N VAL A 388 15.67 3.42 -23.51
CA VAL A 388 16.35 4.71 -23.43
C VAL A 388 15.36 5.82 -23.75
N ALA A 389 15.38 6.93 -23.01
CA ALA A 389 14.55 8.10 -23.28
C ALA A 389 15.26 9.41 -22.90
N ASN A 390 14.80 10.51 -23.49
CA ASN A 390 15.11 11.86 -23.01
C ASN A 390 14.06 12.28 -22.00
N ILE A 391 14.49 12.93 -20.93
CA ILE A 391 13.64 13.32 -19.82
C ILE A 391 13.80 14.81 -19.59
N THR A 392 12.68 15.53 -19.58
CA THR A 392 12.61 16.92 -19.11
C THR A 392 11.82 16.93 -17.83
N ILE A 393 12.32 17.64 -16.82
CA ILE A 393 11.63 17.82 -15.55
C ILE A 393 11.31 19.30 -15.33
N ARG A 394 10.43 19.57 -14.38
CA ARG A 394 10.17 20.92 -13.93
C ARG A 394 11.27 21.39 -12.96
N PRO A 395 11.60 22.70 -12.93
CA PRO A 395 12.38 23.25 -11.84
C PRO A 395 11.66 23.12 -10.50
N ASP A 396 12.36 22.55 -9.52
CA ASP A 396 11.97 22.53 -8.12
C ASP A 396 11.64 23.95 -7.60
N GLN A 397 10.50 24.11 -6.91
CA GLN A 397 10.09 25.39 -6.31
C GLN A 397 10.38 25.45 -4.80
N GLY A 398 10.69 24.33 -4.15
CA GLY A 398 10.91 24.26 -2.71
C GLY A 398 10.78 22.84 -2.16
N TYR A 399 10.60 22.71 -0.85
CA TYR A 399 10.42 21.41 -0.20
C TYR A 399 9.32 21.51 0.87
N ALA A 400 8.64 20.40 1.14
CA ALA A 400 7.71 20.28 2.25
C ALA A 400 8.46 20.02 3.57
N ILE A 401 7.99 20.63 4.67
CA ILE A 401 8.42 20.28 6.03
C ILE A 401 7.32 19.43 6.65
N VAL A 402 7.57 18.15 6.81
CA VAL A 402 6.58 17.20 7.31
C VAL A 402 7.18 16.33 8.40
N TYR A 403 6.38 16.06 9.43
CA TYR A 403 6.70 15.16 10.54
C TYR A 403 5.70 14.03 10.70
N ASP A 404 4.61 14.09 9.95
CA ASP A 404 3.63 13.02 9.85
C ASP A 404 4.12 11.99 8.82
N GLU A 405 4.28 10.76 9.28
CA GLU A 405 4.77 9.64 8.46
C GLU A 405 3.63 8.81 7.87
N GLN A 406 2.38 9.03 8.30
CA GLN A 406 1.27 8.13 8.04
C GLN A 406 0.05 8.78 7.38
N GLY A 407 -0.19 10.07 7.63
CA GLY A 407 -1.48 10.28 8.27
C GLY A 407 -2.33 11.51 8.09
N ILE A 408 -3.29 11.42 7.16
CA ILE A 408 -4.69 11.57 7.57
C ILE A 408 -5.02 10.19 8.09
N SER A 409 -4.97 10.02 9.40
CA SER A 409 -5.47 8.80 10.02
C SER A 409 -6.99 8.88 10.13
N GLY A 410 -7.63 7.73 10.38
CA GLY A 410 -9.06 7.74 10.77
C GLY A 410 -9.30 8.04 12.25
N LEU A 411 -8.27 8.44 12.99
CA LEU A 411 -8.42 9.06 14.31
C LEU A 411 -8.56 10.56 14.14
N SER A 412 -9.24 11.16 15.11
CA SER A 412 -9.45 12.59 15.09
C SER A 412 -9.35 13.17 16.48
N TYR A 413 -8.88 14.41 16.54
CA TYR A 413 -8.85 15.22 17.74
C TYR A 413 -9.58 16.52 17.47
N GLY A 414 -10.38 16.96 18.43
CA GLY A 414 -11.17 18.16 18.30
C GLY A 414 -12.46 18.10 19.08
N TYR A 415 -13.32 19.09 18.80
CA TYR A 415 -14.59 19.43 19.44
C TYR A 415 -15.25 18.31 20.28
N SER A 416 -14.83 18.14 21.52
CA SER A 416 -15.45 17.17 22.44
C SER A 416 -16.49 17.83 23.36
N ASP A 417 -16.33 19.12 23.63
CA ASP A 417 -17.22 19.92 24.47
C ASP A 417 -17.36 21.34 23.88
N PRO A 418 -18.59 21.80 23.54
CA PRO A 418 -18.81 23.14 23.03
C PRO A 418 -18.45 24.28 24.00
N ALA A 419 -18.24 23.97 25.28
CA ALA A 419 -17.77 24.95 26.25
C ALA A 419 -16.24 25.13 26.23
N ILE A 420 -15.51 24.28 25.52
CA ILE A 420 -14.04 24.24 25.50
C ILE A 420 -13.54 24.59 24.10
N ASP A 421 -12.84 25.71 24.00
CA ASP A 421 -12.09 26.06 22.80
C ASP A 421 -10.98 25.04 22.59
N THR A 422 -10.84 24.48 21.39
CA THR A 422 -9.94 23.35 21.13
C THR A 422 -8.94 23.71 20.05
N TRP A 423 -7.67 23.57 20.38
CA TRP A 423 -6.55 23.94 19.53
C TRP A 423 -5.57 22.78 19.38
N GLY A 424 -5.02 22.64 18.19
CA GLY A 424 -3.79 21.90 17.93
C GLY A 424 -2.66 22.85 17.57
N GLY A 425 -1.42 22.40 17.60
CA GLY A 425 -0.30 23.15 17.07
C GLY A 425 0.93 22.29 16.86
N VAL A 426 1.74 22.67 15.88
CA VAL A 426 2.91 21.90 15.44
C VAL A 426 4.12 22.83 15.38
N LEU A 427 5.23 22.33 15.91
CA LEU A 427 6.53 23.01 15.89
C LEU A 427 7.34 22.58 14.66
N PHE A 428 7.65 23.54 13.79
CA PHE A 428 8.35 23.30 12.54
C PHE A 428 9.76 23.90 12.55
N THR A 429 10.69 23.20 11.91
CA THR A 429 12.10 23.59 11.77
C THR A 429 12.49 23.51 10.28
N PRO A 430 12.75 24.63 9.59
CA PRO A 430 13.21 24.63 8.21
C PRO A 430 14.66 24.14 8.10
N THR A 431 14.99 23.47 7.01
CA THR A 431 16.38 23.07 6.67
C THR A 431 17.11 24.13 5.84
N THR A 432 16.40 25.12 5.29
CA THR A 432 16.97 26.25 4.55
C THR A 432 16.17 27.53 4.80
N ASP A 433 16.82 28.69 4.63
CA ASP A 433 16.13 29.99 4.59
C ASP A 433 15.12 30.03 3.42
N GLY A 434 13.97 30.66 3.63
CA GLY A 434 12.94 30.73 2.60
C GLY A 434 11.68 31.46 3.01
N TYR A 435 10.58 31.14 2.33
CA TYR A 435 9.25 31.62 2.66
C TYR A 435 8.28 30.45 2.71
N LEU A 436 7.48 30.39 3.76
CA LEU A 436 6.33 29.51 3.84
C LEU A 436 5.21 30.07 2.96
N THR A 437 4.84 29.34 1.93
CA THR A 437 3.88 29.74 0.89
C THR A 437 2.57 28.96 0.94
N GLU A 438 2.55 27.81 1.61
CA GLU A 438 1.41 26.91 1.67
C GLU A 438 1.46 26.06 2.95
N ILE A 439 0.30 25.63 3.42
CA ILE A 439 0.16 24.59 4.45
C ILE A 439 -0.94 23.62 4.02
N ASP A 440 -0.68 22.32 4.19
CA ASP A 440 -1.66 21.27 4.01
C ASP A 440 -2.21 20.81 5.36
N ILE A 441 -3.53 20.59 5.43
CA ILE A 441 -4.23 20.22 6.67
C ILE A 441 -5.18 19.05 6.41
N GLY A 442 -5.08 18.03 7.25
CA GLY A 442 -5.96 16.86 7.22
C GLY A 442 -7.28 17.07 7.96
N LEU A 443 -8.39 17.10 7.22
CA LEU A 443 -9.74 17.28 7.76
C LEU A 443 -10.54 15.97 7.72
N VAL A 444 -11.23 15.65 8.81
CA VAL A 444 -12.05 14.41 8.89
C VAL A 444 -13.52 14.68 8.55
N ALA A 445 -13.99 15.92 8.72
CA ALA A 445 -15.37 16.31 8.47
C ALA A 445 -15.51 17.20 7.23
N GLU A 446 -16.59 17.01 6.49
CA GLU A 446 -17.04 17.96 5.47
C GLU A 446 -17.49 19.28 6.13
N GLN A 447 -17.32 20.40 5.43
CA GLN A 447 -17.76 21.73 5.89
C GLN A 447 -17.08 22.21 7.18
N ALA A 448 -15.77 22.01 7.31
CA ALA A 448 -15.00 22.51 8.43
C ALA A 448 -14.55 23.97 8.23
N THR A 449 -14.59 24.78 9.29
CA THR A 449 -13.99 26.12 9.30
C THR A 449 -12.99 26.20 10.44
N ILE A 450 -11.71 26.41 10.14
CA ILE A 450 -10.63 26.42 11.11
C ILE A 450 -9.85 27.74 11.06
N GLY A 451 -9.34 28.18 12.21
CA GLY A 451 -8.43 29.31 12.32
C GLY A 451 -6.98 28.85 12.27
N LEU A 452 -6.13 29.51 11.49
CA LEU A 452 -4.71 29.25 11.39
C LEU A 452 -3.94 30.45 11.91
N HIS A 453 -3.03 30.19 12.84
CA HIS A 453 -2.22 31.20 13.49
C HIS A 453 -0.75 30.82 13.37
N PHE A 454 0.06 31.74 12.86
CA PHE A 454 1.48 31.53 12.60
C PHE A 454 2.28 32.38 13.57
N TYR A 455 3.26 31.79 14.24
CA TYR A 455 4.07 32.43 15.26
C TYR A 455 5.55 32.31 14.93
N GLU A 456 6.30 33.37 15.22
CA GLU A 456 7.75 33.43 14.98
C GLU A 456 8.51 32.43 15.86
N SER A 457 8.00 32.11 17.05
CA SER A 457 8.66 31.17 17.96
C SER A 457 7.69 30.55 18.97
N PHE A 458 8.16 29.50 19.65
CA PHE A 458 7.42 28.79 20.68
C PHE A 458 8.39 28.26 21.74
N ASP A 459 8.09 28.51 23.02
CA ASP A 459 8.99 28.19 24.15
C ASP A 459 8.78 26.77 24.72
N GLY A 460 7.91 25.98 24.10
CA GLY A 460 7.45 24.69 24.61
C GLY A 460 6.10 24.74 25.35
N SER A 461 5.55 25.93 25.59
CA SER A 461 4.22 26.09 26.18
C SER A 461 3.43 27.27 25.63
N ILE A 462 4.07 28.38 25.29
CA ILE A 462 3.40 29.62 24.88
C ILE A 462 3.96 30.06 23.51
N PRO A 463 3.11 30.27 22.51
CA PRO A 463 3.54 30.84 21.23
C PRO A 463 3.81 32.34 21.37
N GLU A 464 4.84 32.82 20.68
CA GLU A 464 5.29 34.22 20.76
C GLU A 464 5.35 34.87 19.36
N ALA A 465 5.03 36.17 19.31
CA ALA A 465 5.06 37.00 18.10
C ALA A 465 4.25 36.42 16.92
N GLU A 466 2.93 36.60 16.97
CA GLU A 466 2.02 36.21 15.87
C GLU A 466 2.33 37.01 14.59
N LEU A 467 2.61 36.28 13.52
CA LEU A 467 2.98 36.78 12.20
C LEU A 467 1.76 36.94 11.30
N LEU A 468 0.85 35.96 11.35
CA LEU A 468 -0.34 35.90 10.51
C LEU A 468 -1.46 35.13 11.22
N GLU A 469 -2.69 35.60 11.01
CA GLU A 469 -3.92 34.85 11.32
C GLU A 469 -4.77 34.78 10.04
N THR A 470 -5.28 33.59 9.71
CA THR A 470 -6.23 33.40 8.62
C THR A 470 -7.29 32.37 8.98
N THR A 471 -8.40 32.36 8.26
CA THR A 471 -9.48 31.38 8.45
C THR A 471 -9.70 30.63 7.14
N VAL A 472 -9.82 29.32 7.26
CA VAL A 472 -10.02 28.42 6.12
C VAL A 472 -11.35 27.73 6.29
N THR A 473 -12.17 27.78 5.24
CA THR A 473 -13.40 26.98 5.16
C THR A 473 -13.24 25.97 4.06
N ALA A 474 -13.20 24.69 4.44
CA ALA A 474 -13.18 23.56 3.53
C ALA A 474 -14.58 22.99 3.38
N THR A 475 -14.99 22.69 2.15
CA THR A 475 -16.28 22.05 1.87
C THR A 475 -16.20 20.54 1.84
N THR A 476 -15.00 19.97 1.80
CA THR A 476 -14.69 18.55 1.72
C THR A 476 -13.81 18.13 2.90
N SER A 477 -13.83 16.85 3.25
CA SER A 477 -12.81 16.21 4.08
C SER A 477 -11.58 15.84 3.23
N GLY A 478 -10.51 15.37 3.88
CA GLY A 478 -9.23 15.03 3.25
C GLY A 478 -8.19 16.14 3.41
N TRP A 479 -7.17 16.12 2.55
CA TRP A 479 -6.12 17.12 2.52
C TRP A 479 -6.64 18.44 1.97
N VAL A 480 -6.38 19.53 2.70
CA VAL A 480 -6.73 20.89 2.28
C VAL A 480 -5.49 21.77 2.27
N SER A 481 -5.10 22.18 1.07
CA SER A 481 -4.00 23.12 0.85
C SER A 481 -4.47 24.56 1.00
N VAL A 482 -3.70 25.34 1.75
CA VAL A 482 -3.98 26.73 2.08
C VAL A 482 -2.80 27.58 1.68
N SER A 483 -2.96 28.37 0.62
CA SER A 483 -1.93 29.34 0.24
C SER A 483 -1.78 30.43 1.30
N ILE A 484 -0.54 30.76 1.60
CA ILE A 484 -0.12 31.75 2.59
C ILE A 484 0.56 32.91 1.86
N ASP A 485 0.31 34.14 2.32
CA ASP A 485 0.98 35.35 1.84
C ASP A 485 2.45 35.40 2.32
N SER A 486 3.25 34.38 1.99
CA SER A 486 4.70 34.24 2.15
C SER A 486 5.25 34.72 3.50
N ILE A 487 5.39 33.82 4.48
CA ILE A 487 6.02 34.11 5.78
C ILE A 487 7.50 33.75 5.71
N ALA A 488 8.40 34.67 6.04
CA ALA A 488 9.84 34.38 6.07
C ALA A 488 10.17 33.35 7.15
N VAL A 489 10.93 32.32 6.77
CA VAL A 489 11.44 31.28 7.68
C VAL A 489 12.95 31.18 7.55
N TYR A 490 13.62 30.77 8.62
CA TYR A 490 15.07 30.75 8.72
C TYR A 490 15.58 29.35 9.02
N GLU A 491 16.66 28.96 8.35
CA GLU A 491 17.32 27.68 8.52
C GLU A 491 17.57 27.37 10.01
N ASN A 492 17.21 26.15 10.42
CA ASN A 492 17.39 25.64 11.78
C ASN A 492 16.77 26.52 12.88
N THR A 493 15.74 27.31 12.55
CA THR A 493 15.01 28.17 13.49
C THR A 493 13.56 27.72 13.56
N ASP A 494 13.12 27.35 14.76
CA ASP A 494 11.76 26.88 14.96
C ASP A 494 10.74 28.01 14.78
N PHE A 495 9.63 27.67 14.14
CA PHE A 495 8.40 28.48 14.09
C PHE A 495 7.21 27.58 14.45
N PHE A 496 6.10 28.19 14.87
CA PHE A 496 4.97 27.44 15.38
C PHE A 496 3.69 27.80 14.65
N ILE A 497 2.90 26.79 14.28
CA ILE A 497 1.59 26.97 13.70
C ILE A 497 0.57 26.40 14.65
N ALA A 498 -0.39 27.23 15.08
CA ALA A 498 -1.53 26.79 15.86
C ALA A 498 -2.80 26.78 15.01
N ILE A 499 -3.64 25.79 15.25
CA ILE A 499 -4.91 25.59 14.56
C ILE A 499 -6.03 25.66 15.58
N ASN A 500 -6.88 26.69 15.48
CA ASN A 500 -8.17 26.73 16.17
C ASN A 500 -9.16 25.86 15.40
N MET A 501 -9.68 24.82 16.03
CA MET A 501 -10.55 23.85 15.37
C MET A 501 -11.98 24.34 15.22
N ASN A 502 -12.43 25.38 15.93
CA ASN A 502 -13.72 26.06 15.74
C ASN A 502 -14.91 25.09 15.63
N GLU A 503 -15.07 24.20 16.61
CA GLU A 503 -16.09 23.15 16.64
C GLU A 503 -15.93 22.02 15.60
N ASN A 504 -14.72 21.85 15.04
CA ASN A 504 -14.38 20.77 14.11
C ASN A 504 -13.42 19.76 14.72
N TYR A 505 -13.18 18.69 13.95
CA TYR A 505 -12.21 17.64 14.23
C TYR A 505 -11.13 17.66 13.15
N LEU A 506 -9.87 17.64 13.58
CA LEU A 506 -8.71 17.43 12.70
C LEU A 506 -8.29 15.97 12.76
N SER A 507 -7.69 15.49 11.68
CA SER A 507 -7.02 14.21 11.71
C SER A 507 -5.75 14.30 12.56
N ILE A 508 -5.44 13.25 13.29
CA ILE A 508 -4.20 13.09 14.06
C ILE A 508 -3.65 11.70 13.85
N ASP A 509 -2.34 11.54 13.75
CA ASP A 509 -1.70 10.23 13.86
C ASP A 509 -1.34 9.93 15.33
N ASN A 510 -1.43 8.66 15.72
CA ASN A 510 -0.96 8.14 17.01
C ASN A 510 -0.27 6.78 16.89
N THR A 511 0.07 6.37 15.67
CA THR A 511 0.60 5.04 15.36
C THR A 511 2.11 5.03 15.18
N GLY A 512 2.71 6.17 14.79
CA GLY A 512 4.16 6.36 14.77
C GLY A 512 4.80 6.71 16.13
N ASP A 513 6.13 6.79 16.13
CA ASP A 513 6.90 7.27 17.26
C ASP A 513 6.57 8.73 17.60
N LEU A 514 6.60 9.09 18.88
CA LEU A 514 6.33 10.46 19.32
C LEU A 514 7.44 11.42 18.84
N ASP A 515 7.10 12.31 17.90
CA ASP A 515 8.02 13.33 17.37
C ASP A 515 8.37 14.45 18.37
N GLY A 516 7.53 14.65 19.39
CA GLY A 516 7.66 15.71 20.39
C GLY A 516 7.36 17.12 19.86
N ARG A 517 6.72 17.25 18.69
CA ARG A 517 6.44 18.51 17.99
C ARG A 517 4.97 18.90 17.99
N THR A 518 4.09 17.97 18.34
CA THR A 518 2.64 18.20 18.39
C THR A 518 2.18 18.63 19.78
N TYR A 519 1.34 19.66 19.83
CA TYR A 519 0.80 20.25 21.05
C TYR A 519 -0.69 20.50 20.95
N ILE A 520 -1.37 20.46 22.10
CA ILE A 520 -2.80 20.77 22.23
C ILE A 520 -3.03 21.91 23.23
N SER A 521 -4.09 22.69 23.02
CA SER A 521 -4.52 23.73 23.95
C SER A 521 -6.04 23.80 24.07
N SER A 522 -6.50 24.21 25.25
CA SER A 522 -7.91 24.46 25.54
C SER A 522 -8.27 25.96 25.54
N ASN A 523 -7.32 26.82 25.17
CA ASN A 523 -7.48 28.28 25.22
C ASN A 523 -6.65 29.07 24.19
N GLY A 524 -5.88 28.39 23.34
CA GLY A 524 -5.02 29.03 22.34
C GLY A 524 -3.81 29.79 22.90
N VAL A 525 -3.55 29.70 24.22
CA VAL A 525 -2.46 30.44 24.90
C VAL A 525 -1.46 29.49 25.53
N ASN A 526 -1.93 28.43 26.21
CA ASN A 526 -1.06 27.47 26.89
C ASN A 526 -1.22 26.11 26.21
N PHE A 527 -0.15 25.70 25.54
CA PHE A 527 -0.03 24.45 24.83
C PHE A 527 0.74 23.43 25.68
N ASN A 528 0.42 22.15 25.50
CA ASN A 528 1.12 21.03 26.12
C ASN A 528 1.13 19.83 25.17
N ASN A 529 2.08 18.93 25.35
CA ASN A 529 2.29 17.74 24.54
C ASN A 529 1.73 16.46 25.21
N GLY A 530 0.68 16.59 26.02
CA GLY A 530 0.13 15.50 26.82
C GLY A 530 -0.89 14.60 26.09
N LEU A 531 -0.80 14.48 24.77
CA LEU A 531 -1.63 13.58 23.97
C LEU A 531 -1.28 12.11 24.26
#